data_AF-A0A1E5H9K3-F1
#
_entry.id   AF-A0A1E5H9K3-F1
#
_cell.length_a   1.000
_cell.length_b   1.000
_cell.length_c   1.000
_cell.angle_alpha   90.00
_cell.angle_beta   90.00
_cell.angle_gamma   90.00
#
_symmetry.space_group_name_H-M   'P 1'
#
loop_
_entity.id
_entity.type
_entity.pdbx_description
1 polymer ?
#
loop_
_entity_poly.entity_id
_entity_poly.type
_entity_poly.pdbx_seq_one_letter_code
_entity_poly.pdbx_strand_id
1 'polypeptide(L)'
;MKVKKGMLLGGFMCIVLGIVLYFTVKPEAKVETKALNDYEYCMVYYEKIRLLNKIVPDLEKEFTAEFGEPNLDSRKSLVKPSDVKTLRWEITRGKKKLAQLSFEYTKRKITSKYIIFNDPTVYAEESIIERANKMTLDEKVSEKVLENIGIPSFINTSKKSLFDDETTEYEYKVDKNSNRHLYFYLEDGKLFVEPQIGE
;
A
#
# COMPACT_ATOMS: atom_id res chain seq x y z
N MET A 1 -51.96 -32.53 16.53
CA MET A 1 -51.18 -32.02 15.38
C MET A 1 -49.69 -32.05 15.72
N LYS A 2 -48.91 -32.92 15.06
CA LYS A 2 -47.45 -33.01 15.26
C LYS A 2 -46.77 -32.08 14.25
N VAL A 3 -46.27 -30.93 14.69
CA VAL A 3 -45.48 -30.03 13.82
C VAL A 3 -44.09 -30.64 13.61
N LYS A 4 -43.70 -30.80 12.35
CA LYS A 4 -42.43 -31.37 11.91
C LYS A 4 -41.25 -30.53 12.44
N LYS A 5 -40.54 -31.05 13.46
CA LYS A 5 -39.35 -30.43 14.08
C LYS A 5 -38.11 -30.32 13.15
N GLY A 6 -38.18 -30.83 11.91
CA GLY A 6 -37.05 -30.84 10.98
C GLY A 6 -36.87 -29.58 10.12
N MET A 7 -37.88 -28.68 10.05
CA MET A 7 -37.84 -27.55 9.11
C MET A 7 -37.27 -26.25 9.69
N LEU A 8 -37.20 -26.12 11.03
CA LEU A 8 -36.70 -24.92 11.71
C LEU A 8 -35.16 -24.88 11.84
N LEU A 9 -34.49 -26.03 11.84
CA LEU A 9 -33.03 -26.11 11.96
C LEU A 9 -32.29 -25.76 10.65
N GLY A 10 -32.87 -26.09 9.49
CA GLY A 10 -32.26 -25.77 8.19
C GLY A 10 -32.28 -24.29 7.84
N GLY A 11 -33.37 -23.58 8.18
CA GLY A 11 -33.49 -22.13 7.94
C GLY A 11 -32.58 -21.31 8.83
N PHE A 12 -32.41 -21.71 10.09
CA PHE A 12 -31.54 -20.99 11.04
C PHE A 12 -30.06 -21.14 10.67
N MET A 13 -29.63 -22.32 10.20
CA MET A 13 -28.25 -22.52 9.74
C MET A 13 -27.90 -21.68 8.51
N CYS A 14 -28.81 -21.55 7.54
CA CYS A 14 -28.57 -20.73 6.34
C CYS A 14 -28.50 -19.23 6.66
N ILE A 15 -29.28 -18.74 7.62
CA ILE A 15 -29.23 -17.33 8.05
C ILE A 15 -27.93 -17.04 8.80
N VAL A 16 -27.48 -17.94 9.68
CA VAL A 16 -26.20 -17.78 10.38
C VAL A 16 -25.03 -17.83 9.39
N LEU A 17 -25.05 -18.76 8.41
CA LEU A 17 -24.05 -18.79 7.33
C LEU A 17 -24.07 -17.54 6.45
N GLY A 18 -25.26 -17.01 6.13
CA GLY A 18 -25.41 -15.77 5.37
C GLY A 18 -24.90 -14.53 6.13
N ILE A 19 -25.13 -14.47 7.45
CA ILE A 19 -24.62 -13.39 8.32
C ILE A 19 -23.11 -13.51 8.50
N VAL A 20 -22.57 -14.71 8.70
CA VAL A 20 -21.12 -14.94 8.79
C VAL A 20 -20.45 -14.58 7.45
N LEU A 21 -21.03 -14.99 6.32
CA LEU A 21 -20.56 -14.58 4.99
C LEU A 21 -20.65 -13.06 4.80
N TYR A 22 -21.72 -12.40 5.27
CA TYR A 22 -21.85 -10.94 5.23
C TYR A 22 -20.79 -10.23 6.09
N PHE A 23 -20.39 -10.80 7.22
CA PHE A 23 -19.29 -10.26 8.03
C PHE A 23 -17.91 -10.54 7.43
N THR A 24 -17.71 -11.65 6.72
CA THR A 24 -16.45 -11.93 5.99
C THR A 24 -16.33 -11.17 4.67
N VAL A 25 -17.47 -10.75 4.09
CA VAL A 25 -17.57 -9.94 2.86
C VAL A 25 -18.07 -8.54 3.22
N LYS A 26 -17.66 -8.00 4.39
CA LYS A 26 -17.93 -6.59 4.68
C LYS A 26 -17.44 -5.80 3.47
N PRO A 27 -18.31 -5.04 2.76
CA PRO A 27 -17.79 -4.02 1.89
C PRO A 27 -16.91 -3.15 2.79
N GLU A 28 -15.64 -2.97 2.41
CA GLU A 28 -14.71 -2.11 3.13
C GLU A 28 -15.48 -0.83 3.50
N ALA A 29 -15.58 -0.55 4.80
CA ALA A 29 -16.29 0.62 5.27
C ALA A 29 -15.75 1.80 4.48
N LYS A 30 -16.60 2.53 3.76
CA LYS A 30 -16.18 3.69 2.98
C LYS A 30 -15.47 4.64 3.94
N VAL A 31 -14.15 4.73 3.80
CA VAL A 31 -13.32 5.63 4.61
C VAL A 31 -13.78 7.05 4.29
N GLU A 32 -14.12 7.83 5.31
CA GLU A 32 -14.51 9.24 5.12
C GLU A 32 -13.24 10.06 4.82
N THR A 33 -12.96 10.25 3.54
CA THR A 33 -11.71 10.88 3.05
C THR A 33 -11.69 12.40 3.20
N LYS A 34 -12.80 13.04 3.60
CA LYS A 34 -12.90 14.51 3.70
C LYS A 34 -12.05 15.10 4.82
N ALA A 35 -11.93 14.40 5.95
CA ALA A 35 -11.19 14.86 7.12
C ALA A 35 -9.69 14.50 7.07
N LEU A 36 -9.27 13.66 6.12
CA LEU A 36 -7.90 13.19 6.00
C LEU A 36 -6.97 14.30 5.48
N ASN A 37 -5.75 14.32 5.98
CA ASN A 37 -4.67 15.08 5.37
C ASN A 37 -4.25 14.44 4.03
N ASP A 38 -3.45 15.14 3.23
CA ASP A 38 -3.10 14.68 1.87
C ASP A 38 -2.30 13.36 1.87
N TYR A 39 -1.46 13.13 2.88
CA TYR A 39 -0.73 11.86 3.04
C TYR A 39 -1.69 10.72 3.37
N GLU A 40 -2.51 10.88 4.40
CA GLU A 40 -3.50 9.88 4.82
C GLU A 40 -4.46 9.54 3.67
N TYR A 41 -4.89 10.55 2.90
CA TYR A 41 -5.69 10.36 1.71
C TYR A 41 -5.02 9.45 0.69
N CYS A 42 -3.76 9.70 0.36
CA CYS A 42 -2.97 8.85 -0.53
C CYS A 42 -2.83 7.41 0.01
N MET A 43 -2.59 7.27 1.31
CA MET A 43 -2.38 5.97 1.94
C MET A 43 -3.62 5.07 1.92
N VAL A 44 -4.83 5.64 1.92
CA VAL A 44 -6.07 4.86 1.72
C VAL A 44 -6.01 4.06 0.41
N TYR A 45 -5.55 4.66 -0.68
CA TYR A 45 -5.47 3.99 -1.99
C TYR A 45 -4.27 3.05 -2.08
N TYR A 46 -3.14 3.43 -1.50
CA TYR A 46 -1.97 2.55 -1.40
C TYR A 46 -2.29 1.25 -0.66
N GLU A 47 -3.08 1.33 0.41
CA GLU A 47 -3.45 0.17 1.23
C GLU A 47 -4.53 -0.72 0.61
N LYS A 48 -5.34 -0.20 -0.31
CA LYS A 48 -6.28 -1.03 -1.10
C LYS A 48 -5.57 -2.04 -1.99
N ILE A 49 -4.34 -1.75 -2.41
CA ILE A 49 -3.55 -2.65 -3.23
C ILE A 49 -3.00 -3.79 -2.35
N ARG A 50 -3.55 -4.98 -2.53
CA ARG A 50 -3.14 -6.19 -1.79
C ARG A 50 -2.23 -7.07 -2.65
N LEU A 51 -1.01 -7.32 -2.17
CA LEU A 51 -0.04 -8.16 -2.85
C LEU A 51 -0.51 -9.62 -2.92
N LEU A 52 -0.21 -10.27 -4.04
CA LEU A 52 -0.49 -11.67 -4.40
C LEU A 52 -1.97 -12.08 -4.42
N ASN A 53 -2.87 -11.18 -4.02
CA ASN A 53 -4.31 -11.36 -4.11
C ASN A 53 -4.85 -10.98 -5.49
N LYS A 54 -5.97 -11.60 -5.87
CA LYS A 54 -6.61 -11.39 -7.17
C LYS A 54 -7.65 -10.27 -7.09
N ILE A 55 -7.26 -9.04 -7.41
CA ILE A 55 -8.17 -7.87 -7.40
C ILE A 55 -7.88 -6.83 -8.50
N VAL A 56 -6.99 -7.13 -9.46
CA VAL A 56 -6.54 -6.14 -10.47
C VAL A 56 -7.71 -5.48 -11.24
N PRO A 57 -8.69 -6.22 -11.80
CA PRO A 57 -9.76 -5.57 -12.57
C PRO A 57 -10.67 -4.67 -11.73
N ASP A 58 -10.89 -5.02 -10.46
CA ASP A 58 -11.75 -4.25 -9.56
C ASP A 58 -11.04 -2.96 -9.12
N LEU A 59 -9.75 -3.05 -8.78
CA LEU A 59 -8.91 -1.89 -8.49
C LEU A 59 -8.78 -0.97 -9.71
N GLU A 60 -8.54 -1.53 -10.90
CA GLU A 60 -8.44 -0.75 -12.13
C GLU A 60 -9.74 0.03 -12.38
N LYS A 61 -10.90 -0.64 -12.27
CA LYS A 61 -12.20 0.03 -12.42
C LYS A 61 -12.41 1.12 -11.37
N GLU A 62 -12.10 0.85 -10.12
CA GLU A 62 -12.28 1.80 -9.02
C GLU A 62 -11.37 3.02 -9.17
N PHE A 63 -10.08 2.80 -9.45
CA PHE A 63 -9.11 3.88 -9.58
C PHE A 63 -9.34 4.67 -10.86
N THR A 64 -9.79 4.04 -11.95
CA THR A 64 -10.22 4.77 -13.15
C THR A 64 -11.44 5.66 -12.89
N ALA A 65 -12.39 5.20 -12.07
CA ALA A 65 -13.53 6.04 -11.71
C ALA A 65 -13.13 7.25 -10.84
N GLU A 66 -12.11 7.11 -9.99
CA GLU A 66 -11.65 8.16 -9.08
C GLU A 66 -10.64 9.12 -9.73
N PHE A 67 -9.68 8.60 -10.48
CA PHE A 67 -8.50 9.32 -10.97
C PHE A 67 -8.41 9.41 -12.50
N GLY A 68 -9.33 8.78 -13.23
CA GLY A 68 -9.26 8.65 -14.68
C GLY A 68 -8.36 7.50 -15.14
N GLU A 69 -8.21 7.37 -16.46
CA GLU A 69 -7.50 6.24 -17.07
C GLU A 69 -6.04 6.12 -16.58
N PRO A 70 -5.56 4.90 -16.29
CA PRO A 70 -4.17 4.69 -15.92
C PRO A 70 -3.22 4.97 -17.07
N ASN A 71 -2.04 5.45 -16.74
CA ASN A 71 -0.89 5.34 -17.63
C ASN A 71 -0.38 3.89 -17.60
N LEU A 72 -0.47 3.21 -18.74
CA LEU A 72 0.09 1.88 -18.92
C LEU A 72 1.58 1.99 -19.28
N ASP A 73 2.47 1.70 -18.32
CA ASP A 73 3.90 1.58 -18.60
C ASP A 73 4.21 0.13 -18.95
N SER A 74 4.09 -0.23 -20.22
CA SER A 74 4.42 -1.56 -20.73
C SER A 74 5.90 -1.68 -21.12
N ARG A 75 6.79 -0.84 -20.58
CA ARG A 75 8.22 -0.92 -20.88
C ARG A 75 8.73 -2.33 -20.62
N LYS A 76 9.06 -3.05 -21.70
CA LYS A 76 9.83 -4.28 -21.68
C LYS A 76 11.21 -3.94 -21.14
N SER A 77 11.38 -4.00 -19.82
CA SER A 77 12.72 -3.98 -19.24
C SER A 77 13.42 -5.27 -19.69
N LEU A 78 14.68 -5.17 -20.10
CA LEU A 78 15.53 -6.34 -20.36
C LEU A 78 15.67 -7.25 -19.13
N VAL A 79 15.33 -6.73 -17.94
CA VAL A 79 15.40 -7.42 -16.65
C VAL A 79 14.03 -7.94 -16.19
N LYS A 80 12.91 -7.39 -16.67
CA LYS A 80 11.56 -7.81 -16.21
C LYS A 80 10.99 -8.89 -17.15
N PRO A 81 10.38 -9.96 -16.63
CA PRO A 81 9.69 -10.94 -17.45
C PRO A 81 8.66 -10.26 -18.37
N SER A 82 8.50 -10.78 -19.59
CA SER A 82 7.60 -10.22 -20.62
C SER A 82 6.14 -10.05 -20.19
N ASP A 83 5.74 -10.73 -19.11
CA ASP A 83 4.37 -10.85 -18.65
C ASP A 83 4.03 -9.91 -17.48
N VAL A 84 5.02 -9.15 -17.00
CA VAL A 84 4.82 -8.14 -15.95
C VAL A 84 4.19 -6.90 -16.58
N LYS A 85 3.05 -6.48 -16.03
CA LYS A 85 2.35 -5.26 -16.41
C LYS A 85 2.39 -4.26 -15.27
N THR A 86 2.51 -2.98 -15.61
CA THR A 86 2.44 -1.88 -14.64
C THR A 86 1.22 -1.02 -14.93
N LEU A 87 0.42 -0.76 -13.91
CA LEU A 87 -0.62 0.27 -13.95
C LEU A 87 -0.22 1.42 -13.04
N ARG A 88 -0.50 2.65 -13.49
CA ARG A 88 -0.10 3.88 -12.81
C ARG A 88 -1.20 4.93 -12.87
N TRP A 89 -1.50 5.56 -11.75
CA TRP A 89 -2.44 6.67 -11.63
C TRP A 89 -1.78 7.87 -10.96
N GLU A 90 -2.28 9.05 -11.29
CA GLU A 90 -2.00 10.28 -10.56
C GLU A 90 -3.11 10.49 -9.53
N ILE A 91 -2.79 10.38 -8.24
CA ILE A 91 -3.73 10.69 -7.16
C ILE A 91 -3.90 12.20 -7.14
N THR A 92 -5.14 12.65 -7.35
CA THR A 92 -5.50 14.06 -7.29
C THR A 92 -6.54 14.32 -6.22
N ARG A 93 -6.52 15.53 -5.66
CA ARG A 93 -7.56 16.03 -4.74
C ARG A 93 -7.94 17.44 -5.18
N GLY A 94 -9.12 17.56 -5.79
CA GLY A 94 -9.50 18.78 -6.50
C GLY A 94 -8.55 19.06 -7.65
N LYS A 95 -7.87 20.23 -7.64
CA LYS A 95 -6.87 20.60 -8.67
C LYS A 95 -5.44 20.19 -8.30
N LYS A 96 -5.20 19.67 -7.10
CA LYS A 96 -3.85 19.34 -6.61
C LYS A 96 -3.50 17.91 -7.00
N LYS A 97 -2.29 17.71 -7.52
CA LYS A 97 -1.68 16.40 -7.77
C LYS A 97 -0.85 15.99 -6.56
N LEU A 98 -1.23 14.93 -5.86
CA LEU A 98 -0.64 14.56 -4.58
C LEU A 98 0.50 13.57 -4.74
N ALA A 99 0.28 12.51 -5.52
CA ALA A 99 1.21 11.41 -5.64
C ALA A 99 0.94 10.58 -6.89
N GLN A 100 1.97 9.89 -7.36
CA GLN A 100 1.85 8.86 -8.37
C GLN A 100 1.75 7.49 -7.69
N LEU A 101 0.61 6.80 -7.85
CA LEU A 101 0.39 5.43 -7.37
C LEU A 101 0.59 4.44 -8.50
N SER A 102 1.20 3.30 -8.22
CA SER A 102 1.42 2.28 -9.23
C SER A 102 1.51 0.89 -8.61
N PHE A 103 1.24 -0.13 -9.42
CA PHE A 103 1.49 -1.51 -9.04
C PHE A 103 1.85 -2.37 -10.24
N GLU A 104 2.65 -3.40 -9.97
CA GLU A 104 3.05 -4.40 -10.96
C GLU A 104 2.31 -5.69 -10.72
N TYR A 105 1.86 -6.32 -11.81
CA TYR A 105 1.16 -7.58 -11.72
C TYR A 105 1.47 -8.53 -12.87
N THR A 106 1.36 -9.83 -12.59
CA THR A 106 1.46 -10.91 -13.57
C THR A 106 0.26 -11.83 -13.40
N LYS A 107 -0.46 -12.15 -14.50
CA LYS A 107 -1.63 -13.07 -14.47
C LYS A 107 -2.64 -12.76 -13.33
N ARG A 108 -2.83 -11.45 -13.03
CA ARG A 108 -3.67 -10.87 -11.96
C ARG A 108 -3.16 -10.95 -10.52
N LYS A 109 -1.91 -11.36 -10.29
CA LYS A 109 -1.26 -11.27 -8.98
C LYS A 109 -0.39 -10.03 -8.95
N ILE A 110 -0.65 -9.15 -8.00
CA ILE A 110 0.16 -7.95 -7.78
C ILE A 110 1.41 -8.37 -7.01
N THR A 111 2.60 -8.05 -7.52
CA THR A 111 3.88 -8.43 -6.89
C THR A 111 4.58 -7.24 -6.26
N SER A 112 4.25 -6.03 -6.67
CA SER A 112 4.75 -4.81 -6.05
C SER A 112 3.73 -3.68 -6.17
N LYS A 113 3.76 -2.78 -5.20
CA LYS A 113 3.03 -1.51 -5.19
C LYS A 113 3.98 -0.40 -4.79
N TYR A 114 3.82 0.77 -5.38
CA TYR A 114 4.66 1.92 -5.07
C TYR A 114 3.87 3.21 -5.16
N ILE A 115 4.24 4.16 -4.31
CA ILE A 115 3.72 5.52 -4.30
C ILE A 115 4.87 6.51 -4.22
N ILE A 116 4.84 7.53 -5.09
CA ILE A 116 5.80 8.63 -5.13
C ILE A 116 5.04 9.91 -4.85
N PHE A 117 5.41 10.65 -3.81
CA PHE A 117 4.76 11.93 -3.48
C PHE A 117 5.35 13.07 -4.31
N ASN A 118 4.49 13.90 -4.92
CA ASN A 118 4.94 14.97 -5.82
C ASN A 118 5.62 16.13 -5.08
N ASP A 119 5.16 16.41 -3.87
CA ASP A 119 5.71 17.45 -2.99
C ASP A 119 6.28 16.79 -1.71
N PRO A 120 7.42 16.09 -1.78
CA PRO A 120 7.97 15.39 -0.63
C PRO A 120 8.48 16.38 0.43
N THR A 121 8.26 16.04 1.71
CA THR A 121 8.88 16.75 2.82
C THR A 121 10.38 16.54 2.79
N VAL A 122 11.15 17.62 2.90
CA VAL A 122 12.61 17.57 3.04
C VAL A 122 12.96 17.70 4.51
N TYR A 123 13.72 16.73 5.03
CA TYR A 123 14.13 16.69 6.43
C TYR A 123 15.60 17.03 6.59
N ALA A 124 15.98 17.54 7.76
CA ALA A 124 17.40 17.55 8.13
C ALA A 124 17.86 16.10 8.37
N GLU A 125 18.94 15.68 7.72
CA GLU A 125 19.47 14.31 7.79
C GLU A 125 19.66 13.83 9.24
N GLU A 126 20.32 14.64 10.06
CA GLU A 126 20.55 14.35 11.48
C GLU A 126 19.24 14.06 12.24
N SER A 127 18.17 14.78 11.91
CA SER A 127 16.87 14.62 12.57
C SER A 127 16.19 13.30 12.23
N ILE A 128 16.37 12.80 11.00
CA ILE A 128 15.80 11.52 10.56
C ILE A 128 16.60 10.37 11.14
N ILE A 129 17.93 10.48 11.15
CA ILE A 129 18.83 9.48 11.75
C ILE A 129 18.60 9.40 13.27
N GLU A 130 18.43 10.53 13.96
CA GLU A 130 18.14 10.54 15.41
C GLU A 130 16.81 9.84 15.71
N ARG A 131 15.75 10.11 14.93
CA ARG A 131 14.45 9.44 15.06
C ARG A 131 14.57 7.94 14.80
N ALA A 132 15.30 7.56 13.75
CA ALA A 132 15.57 6.17 13.40
C ALA A 132 16.28 5.41 14.51
N ASN A 133 17.35 5.98 15.07
CA ASN A 133 18.15 5.37 16.13
C ASN A 133 17.39 5.21 17.45
N LYS A 134 16.36 6.04 17.69
CA LYS A 134 15.45 5.86 18.83
C LYS A 134 14.50 4.68 18.64
N MET A 135 14.33 4.16 17.42
CA MET A 135 13.40 3.08 17.09
C MET A 135 14.05 1.69 17.16
N THR A 136 15.37 1.60 17.09
CA THR A 136 16.11 0.32 17.10
C THR A 136 16.24 -0.33 18.49
N LEU A 137 15.78 0.33 19.56
CA LEU A 137 16.10 -0.10 20.93
C LEU A 137 15.12 -1.08 21.56
N ASP A 138 13.84 -1.14 21.19
CA ASP A 138 12.90 -2.06 21.83
C ASP A 138 11.74 -2.45 20.89
N GLU A 139 11.57 -3.77 20.71
CA GLU A 139 10.43 -4.45 20.10
C GLU A 139 10.23 -4.33 18.57
N LYS A 140 9.56 -5.33 18.00
CA LYS A 140 9.21 -5.41 16.58
C LYS A 140 8.66 -4.08 16.09
N VAL A 141 9.33 -3.49 15.10
CA VAL A 141 8.93 -2.20 14.51
C VAL A 141 7.65 -2.44 13.71
N SER A 142 6.52 -2.04 14.26
CA SER A 142 5.26 -1.99 13.50
C SER A 142 5.28 -0.84 12.49
N GLU A 143 4.52 -0.90 11.40
CA GLU A 143 4.42 0.20 10.41
C GLU A 143 4.04 1.55 11.06
N LYS A 144 3.30 1.53 12.17
CA LYS A 144 2.98 2.72 12.98
C LYS A 144 4.20 3.42 13.58
N VAL A 145 5.32 2.74 13.73
CA VAL A 145 6.56 3.32 14.25
C VAL A 145 7.22 4.21 13.19
N LEU A 146 7.02 3.93 11.90
CA LEU A 146 7.56 4.73 10.80
C LEU A 146 6.85 6.07 10.65
N GLU A 147 5.59 6.18 11.08
CA GLU A 147 4.86 7.46 11.16
C GLU A 147 5.60 8.51 12.01
N ASN A 148 6.43 8.08 12.97
CA ASN A 148 7.21 8.98 13.82
C ASN A 148 8.49 9.52 13.14
N ILE A 149 8.97 8.87 12.05
CA ILE A 149 10.11 9.37 11.27
C ILE A 149 9.66 10.60 10.48
N GLY A 150 8.51 10.48 9.82
CA GLY A 150 7.87 11.52 9.02
C GLY A 150 7.13 10.93 7.83
N ILE A 151 6.64 11.81 6.95
CA ILE A 151 6.10 11.45 5.64
C ILE A 151 7.27 11.12 4.69
N PRO A 152 7.36 9.90 4.14
CA PRO A 152 8.37 9.52 3.15
C PRO A 152 8.12 10.19 1.78
N SER A 153 9.16 10.34 0.97
CA SER A 153 9.06 10.76 -0.44
C SER A 153 8.57 9.63 -1.35
N PHE A 154 8.90 8.40 -0.99
CA PHE A 154 8.55 7.20 -1.75
C PHE A 154 8.34 6.00 -0.83
N ILE A 155 7.39 5.15 -1.19
CA ILE A 155 7.16 3.86 -0.53
C ILE A 155 7.04 2.78 -1.61
N ASN A 156 7.70 1.65 -1.41
CA ASN A 156 7.62 0.49 -2.27
C ASN A 156 7.49 -0.79 -1.45
N THR A 157 6.36 -1.47 -1.59
CA THR A 157 6.12 -2.78 -0.98
C THR A 157 6.16 -3.83 -2.06
N SER A 158 6.97 -4.86 -1.89
CA SER A 158 7.12 -5.94 -2.87
C SER A 158 7.15 -7.32 -2.25
N LYS A 159 6.70 -8.31 -3.04
CA LYS A 159 6.67 -9.71 -2.67
C LYS A 159 6.91 -10.60 -3.89
N LYS A 160 7.94 -11.43 -3.83
CA LYS A 160 8.38 -12.29 -4.94
C LYS A 160 7.57 -13.59 -5.04
N SER A 161 7.12 -14.16 -3.93
CA SER A 161 6.31 -15.39 -3.89
C SER A 161 5.32 -15.39 -2.72
N LEU A 162 4.36 -16.33 -2.70
CA LEU A 162 3.40 -16.47 -1.58
C LEU A 162 4.09 -16.76 -0.24
N PHE A 163 5.30 -17.33 -0.29
CA PHE A 163 6.07 -17.79 0.85
C PHE A 163 7.24 -16.88 1.20
N ASP A 164 7.56 -15.92 0.34
CA ASP A 164 8.61 -14.93 0.60
C ASP A 164 8.06 -13.90 1.57
N ASP A 165 8.93 -13.22 2.31
CA ASP A 165 8.51 -12.13 3.17
C ASP A 165 8.18 -10.88 2.34
N GLU A 166 7.27 -10.08 2.89
CA GLU A 166 6.97 -8.77 2.32
C GLU A 166 8.08 -7.80 2.74
N THR A 167 8.67 -7.11 1.77
CA THR A 167 9.63 -6.05 2.03
C THR A 167 9.00 -4.72 1.67
N THR A 168 9.03 -3.77 2.59
CA THR A 168 8.65 -2.39 2.32
C THR A 168 9.85 -1.47 2.47
N GLU A 169 10.15 -0.75 1.41
CA GLU A 169 11.16 0.31 1.35
C GLU A 169 10.47 1.66 1.50
N TYR A 170 11.04 2.52 2.33
CA TYR A 170 10.63 3.90 2.55
C TYR A 170 11.83 4.81 2.26
N GLU A 171 11.62 5.80 1.41
CA GLU A 171 12.63 6.80 1.07
C GLU A 171 12.28 8.13 1.73
N TYR A 172 13.27 8.81 2.29
CA TYR A 172 13.12 10.15 2.84
C TYR A 172 14.12 11.09 2.17
N LYS A 173 13.61 12.18 1.59
CA LYS A 173 14.45 13.22 1.00
C LYS A 173 15.07 14.08 2.11
N VAL A 174 16.40 14.18 2.14
CA VAL A 174 17.14 14.91 3.19
C VAL A 174 17.82 16.18 2.69
N ASP A 175 17.80 16.42 1.38
CA ASP A 175 18.28 17.65 0.79
C ASP A 175 17.41 18.02 -0.41
N LYS A 176 17.06 19.30 -0.52
CA LYS A 176 16.27 19.82 -1.64
C LYS A 176 17.11 19.98 -2.91
N ASN A 177 18.41 20.23 -2.75
CA ASN A 177 19.33 20.62 -3.82
C ASN A 177 20.21 19.47 -4.33
N SER A 178 20.17 18.30 -3.68
CA SER A 178 20.85 17.09 -4.13
C SER A 178 19.88 15.91 -4.22
N ASN A 179 20.34 14.81 -4.84
CA ASN A 179 19.64 13.53 -4.85
C ASN A 179 19.99 12.70 -3.60
N ARG A 180 20.16 13.34 -2.45
CA ARG A 180 20.43 12.64 -1.19
C ARG A 180 19.13 12.15 -0.56
N HIS A 181 19.09 10.86 -0.26
CA HIS A 181 17.95 10.18 0.33
C HIS A 181 18.39 9.28 1.48
N LEU A 182 17.49 8.99 2.41
CA LEU A 182 17.66 7.92 3.39
C LEU A 182 16.66 6.82 3.11
N TYR A 183 17.14 5.58 3.05
CA TYR A 183 16.29 4.41 2.84
C TYR A 183 16.10 3.64 4.14
N PHE A 184 14.86 3.25 4.36
CA PHE A 184 14.43 2.43 5.48
C PHE A 184 13.73 1.20 4.92
N TYR A 185 14.16 0.01 5.34
CA TYR A 185 13.61 -1.25 4.89
C TYR A 185 12.93 -1.94 6.07
N LEU A 186 11.66 -2.29 5.88
CA LEU A 186 10.92 -3.17 6.76
C LEU A 186 10.83 -4.55 6.11
N GLU A 187 11.52 -5.52 6.68
CA GLU A 187 11.49 -6.93 6.25
C GLU A 187 11.23 -7.81 7.47
N ASP A 188 10.16 -8.63 7.42
CA ASP A 188 9.75 -9.51 8.54
C ASP A 188 9.63 -8.77 9.90
N GLY A 189 9.09 -7.55 9.87
CA GLY A 189 8.94 -6.71 11.08
C GLY A 189 10.25 -6.22 11.68
N LYS A 190 11.37 -6.34 10.96
CA LYS A 190 12.68 -5.76 11.31
C LYS A 190 12.96 -4.55 10.45
N LEU A 191 13.39 -3.47 11.10
CA LEU A 191 13.79 -2.24 10.45
C LEU A 191 15.30 -2.26 10.18
N PHE A 192 15.67 -2.12 8.92
CA PHE A 192 17.04 -1.85 8.49
C PHE A 192 17.11 -0.41 7.99
N VAL A 193 18.17 0.30 8.38
CA VAL A 193 18.40 1.68 7.94
C VAL A 193 19.65 1.66 7.08
N GLU A 194 19.52 2.03 5.81
CA GLU A 194 20.65 2.15 4.90
C GLU A 194 20.74 3.61 4.43
N PRO A 195 21.72 4.39 4.93
CA PRO A 195 21.97 5.70 4.36
C PRO A 195 22.57 5.54 2.97
N GLN A 196 21.84 5.94 1.92
CA GLN A 196 22.42 6.11 0.59
C GLN A 196 22.63 7.60 0.31
N ILE A 197 23.87 8.03 0.39
CA ILE A 197 24.26 9.35 -0.07
C ILE A 197 24.33 9.26 -1.60
N GLY A 198 23.30 9.76 -2.29
CA GLY A 198 23.38 9.97 -3.72
C GLY A 198 24.49 10.97 -4.06
N GLU A 199 25.40 10.59 -4.96
CA GLU A 199 26.35 11.51 -5.62
C GLU A 199 25.62 12.48 -6.55
#